data_AF-A0A1C5PLY4-F1
#
_entry.id   AF-A0A1C5PLY4-F1
#
_cell.length_a   1.000
_cell.length_b   1.000
_cell.length_c   1.000
_cell.angle_alpha   90.00
_cell.angle_beta   90.00
_cell.angle_gamma   90.00
#
_symmetry.space_group_name_H-M   'P 1'
#
loop_
_entity.id
_entity.type
_entity.pdbx_description
1 polymer ?
#
loop_
_entity_poly.entity_id
_entity_poly.type
_entity_poly.pdbx_seq_one_letter_code
_entity_poly.pdbx_strand_id
1 'polypeptide(L)' 'MKLWLNGKPSTPSDIMHQCMIREEEEYMRDFVSDDDDHIIGIGFDYIKKKEV' A
#
# COMPACT_ATOMS: atom_id res chain seq x y z
N MET A 1 11.71 -2.88 -7.90
CA MET A 1 10.61 -2.95 -6.91
C MET A 1 10.28 -1.56 -6.45
N LYS A 2 9.10 -1.05 -6.80
CA LYS A 2 8.61 0.28 -6.40
C LYS A 2 7.53 0.12 -5.33
N LEU A 3 7.42 1.11 -4.46
CA LEU A 3 6.46 1.11 -3.35
C LEU A 3 5.62 2.38 -3.38
N TRP A 4 4.34 2.22 -3.13
CA TRP A 4 3.41 3.33 -3.00
C TRP A 4 2.61 3.22 -1.71
N LEU A 5 2.29 4.36 -1.13
CA LEU A 5 1.36 4.50 -0.02
C LEU A 5 0.30 5.51 -0.43
N ASN A 6 -0.96 5.09 -0.47
CA ASN A 6 -2.10 5.91 -0.89
C ASN A 6 -1.84 6.59 -2.25
N GLY A 7 -1.40 5.80 -3.23
CA GLY A 7 -1.07 6.25 -4.59
C GLY A 7 0.22 7.08 -4.75
N LYS A 8 1.00 7.34 -3.69
CA LYS A 8 2.24 8.16 -3.76
C LYS A 8 3.50 7.31 -3.57
N PRO A 9 4.56 7.53 -4.37
CA PRO A 9 5.85 6.86 -4.17
C PRO A 9 6.33 7.00 -2.73
N SER A 10 6.73 5.90 -2.10
CA SER A 10 7.02 5.84 -0.67
C SER A 10 8.20 4.92 -0.36
N THR A 11 8.72 5.03 0.86
CA THR A 11 9.78 4.15 1.36
C THR A 11 9.20 3.04 2.25
N PRO A 12 9.96 1.95 2.48
CA PRO A 12 9.56 0.94 3.48
C PRO A 12 9.34 1.53 4.87
N SER A 13 10.10 2.56 5.25
CA SER A 13 9.95 3.25 6.54
C SER A 13 8.60 3.95 6.66
N ASP A 14 8.17 4.65 5.60
CA ASP A 14 6.87 5.35 5.58
C ASP A 14 5.71 4.36 5.71
N ILE A 15 5.79 3.24 4.99
CA ILE A 15 4.79 2.17 5.02
C ILE A 15 4.77 1.50 6.39
N MET A 16 5.92 1.16 6.96
CA MET A 16 6.00 0.58 8.30
C MET A 16 5.37 1.51 9.35
N HIS A 17 5.71 2.81 9.32
CA HIS A 17 5.14 3.77 10.25
C HIS A 17 3.62 3.88 10.11
N GLN A 18 3.07 3.88 8.90
CA GLN A 18 1.62 4.02 8.70
C GLN A 18 0.85 2.72 8.97
N CYS A 19 1.36 1.57 8.55
CA CYS A 19 0.70 0.28 8.73
C CYS A 19 0.85 -0.28 10.16
N MET A 20 1.95 0.00 10.87
CA MET A 20 2.17 -0.54 12.23
C MET A 20 1.67 0.38 13.35
N ILE A 21 1.67 1.70 13.16
CA ILE A 21 1.21 2.64 14.21
C ILE A 21 -0.31 2.76 14.21
N ARG A 22 -0.98 2.53 13.07
CA ARG A 22 -2.43 2.60 12.97
C ARG A 22 -3.04 1.20 13.10
N GLU A 23 -3.00 0.65 14.32
CA GLU A 23 -3.52 -0.68 14.67
C GLU A 23 -5.02 -0.90 14.34
N GLU A 24 -5.77 0.15 13.98
CA GLU A 24 -7.20 0.11 13.68
C GLU A 24 -7.55 0.37 12.19
N GLU A 25 -6.56 0.57 11.33
CA GLU A 25 -6.75 0.96 9.93
C GLU A 25 -6.35 -0.18 8.98
N GLU A 26 -7.31 -0.72 8.22
CA GLU A 26 -7.06 -1.79 7.27
C GLU A 26 -6.44 -1.23 5.98
N TYR A 27 -5.21 -1.61 5.67
CA TYR A 27 -4.56 -1.35 4.39
C TYR A 27 -4.66 -2.59 3.49
N MET A 28 -5.08 -2.42 2.24
CA MET A 28 -4.95 -3.47 1.22
C MET A 28 -3.66 -3.31 0.42
N ARG A 29 -3.16 -4.45 -0.06
CA ARG A 29 -1.95 -4.54 -0.87
C ARG A 29 -2.34 -4.80 -2.32
N ASP A 30 -1.95 -3.90 -3.20
CA ASP A 30 -2.16 -4.01 -4.64
C ASP A 30 -0.83 -4.28 -5.35
N PHE A 31 -0.81 -5.27 -6.24
CA PHE A 31 0.38 -5.57 -7.05
C PHE A 31 0.32 -4.78 -8.36
N VAL A 32 1.41 -4.07 -8.65
CA VAL A 32 1.56 -3.31 -9.89
C VAL A 32 2.40 -4.14 -10.85
N SER A 33 1.83 -4.53 -11.99
CA SER A 33 2.52 -5.20 -13.08
C SER A 33 2.97 -4.23 -14.18
N ASP A 34 3.97 -4.65 -14.95
CA ASP A 34 4.27 -4.05 -16.25
C ASP A 34 3.39 -4.66 -17.37
N ASP A 35 3.63 -4.23 -18.62
CA ASP A 35 2.88 -4.67 -19.79
C ASP A 35 3.05 -6.18 -20.11
N ASP A 36 4.07 -6.82 -19.51
CA ASP A 36 4.38 -8.25 -19.66
C ASP A 36 3.92 -9.07 -18.43
N ASP A 37 3.05 -8.51 -17.58
CA ASP A 37 2.54 -9.09 -16.34
C ASP A 37 3.61 -9.37 -15.25
N HIS A 38 4.82 -8.80 -15.35
CA HIS A 38 5.79 -8.90 -14.29
C HIS A 38 5.45 -7.93 -13.15
N ILE A 39 5.43 -8.43 -11.91
CA ILE A 39 5.22 -7.59 -10.73
C ILE A 39 6.42 -6.65 -10.55
N ILE A 40 6.21 -5.36 -10.76
CA ILE A 40 7.24 -4.30 -10.63
C ILE A 40 7.12 -3.52 -9.32
N GLY A 41 6.01 -3.63 -8.59
CA GLY A 41 5.85 -2.98 -7.31
C GLY A 41 4.57 -3.31 -6.55
N ILE A 42 4.44 -2.67 -5.38
CA ILE A 42 3.35 -2.91 -4.42
C ILE A 42 2.81 -1.57 -3.94
N GLY A 43 1.50 -1.40 -4.03
CA GLY A 43 0.76 -0.29 -3.43
C GLY A 43 0.14 -0.71 -2.10
N PHE A 44 0.13 0.23 -1.14
CA PHE A 44 -0.56 0.11 0.13
C PHE A 44 -1.63 1.19 0.19
N ASP A 45 -2.89 0.79 0.12
CA ASP A 45 -4.01 1.74 0.08
C ASP A 45 -4.88 1.58 1.33
N TYR A 46 -5.13 2.72 1.96
CA TYR A 46 -5.95 2.79 3.15
C TYR A 46 -7.42 2.52 2.82
N ILE A 47 -8.01 1.55 3.52
CA ILE A 47 -9.43 1.24 3.43
C ILE A 47 -10.10 1.65 4.73
N LYS A 48 -10.88 2.72 4.65
CA LYS A 48 -11.79 3.07 5.72
C LYS A 48 -12.93 2.07 5.73
N LYS A 49 -13.10 1.32 6.82
CA LYS A 49 -14.34 0.56 7.05
C LYS A 49 -15.51 1.54 6.98
N LYS A 50 -16.45 1.29 6.06
CA LYS A 50 -17.76 1.94 6.13
C LYS A 50 -18.42 1.43 7.40
N GLU A 51 -18.73 2.33 8.32
CA GLU A 51 -19.68 2.03 9.41
C GLU A 51 -21.01 1.68 8.73
N VAL A 52 -21.50 0.46 8.99
CA VAL A 52 -22.77 -0.07 8.48
C VAL A 52 -23.86 0.23 9.50
#